data_AF-A0AAP9M3M0-F1
#
_entry.id   AF-A0AAP9M3M0-F1
#
_cell.length_a   1.000
_cell.length_b   1.000
_cell.length_c   1.000
_cell.angle_alpha   90.00
_cell.angle_beta   90.00
_cell.angle_gamma   90.00
#
_symmetry.space_group_name_H-M   'P 1'
#
loop_
_entity.id
_entity.type
_entity.pdbx_description
1 polymer ?
#
loop_
_entity_poly.entity_id
_entity_poly.type
_entity_poly.pdbx_seq_one_letter_code
_entity_poly.pdbx_strand_id
1 'polypeptide(L)' 'MNCPYCGKEMMVGSISQDRYALKWVPCDKDMGILNSTPLVKGVKLTSMMDKVRVKVFYCEECRKFLIDQDDL' A
#
# COMPACT_ATOMS: atom_id res chain seq x y z
N MET A 1 -16.95 -1.84 -2.25
CA MET A 1 -16.39 -0.70 -3.00
C MET A 1 -16.39 -1.04 -4.48
N ASN A 2 -16.62 -0.07 -5.37
CA ASN A 2 -16.59 -0.28 -6.81
C ASN A 2 -15.26 0.20 -7.40
N CYS A 3 -14.77 -0.53 -8.40
CA CYS A 3 -13.53 -0.20 -9.10
C CYS A 3 -13.69 1.15 -9.84
N PRO A 4 -12.81 2.13 -9.61
CA PRO A 4 -12.91 3.44 -10.25
C PRO A 4 -12.56 3.40 -11.75
N TYR A 5 -12.04 2.26 -12.24
CA TYR A 5 -11.65 2.10 -13.64
C TYR A 5 -12.71 1.41 -14.50
N CYS A 6 -13.42 0.41 -13.96
CA CYS A 6 -14.41 -0.37 -14.72
C CYS A 6 -15.80 -0.42 -14.06
N GLY A 7 -15.98 0.19 -12.89
CA GLY A 7 -17.25 0.25 -12.17
C GLY A 7 -17.69 -1.05 -11.48
N LYS A 8 -17.02 -2.20 -11.72
CA LYS A 8 -17.40 -3.48 -11.10
C LYS A 8 -17.07 -3.52 -9.59
N GLU A 9 -17.82 -4.34 -8.86
CA GLU A 9 -17.57 -4.59 -7.44
C GLU A 9 -16.18 -5.20 -7.21
N MET A 10 -15.52 -4.81 -6.12
CA MET A 10 -14.17 -5.25 -5.76
C MET A 10 -14.19 -6.21 -4.58
N MET A 11 -13.24 -7.15 -4.59
CA MET A 11 -12.98 -8.06 -3.48
C MET A 11 -12.17 -7.36 -2.38
N VAL A 12 -12.53 -7.58 -1.13
CA VAL A 12 -11.75 -7.07 0.02
C VAL A 12 -10.73 -8.12 0.46
N GLY A 13 -9.49 -7.71 0.69
CA GLY A 13 -8.41 -8.57 1.17
C GLY A 13 -7.45 -7.83 2.11
N SER A 14 -6.39 -8.52 2.52
CA SER A 14 -5.32 -7.91 3.33
C SER A 14 -3.94 -8.31 2.85
N ILE A 15 -3.01 -7.36 2.74
CA ILE A 15 -1.59 -7.61 2.49
C ILE A 15 -0.85 -7.56 3.83
N SER A 16 -0.08 -8.60 4.16
CA SER A 16 0.72 -8.65 5.39
C SER A 16 2.15 -8.18 5.13
N GLN A 17 2.79 -7.59 6.14
CA GLN A 17 4.22 -7.28 6.05
C GLN A 17 5.09 -8.55 5.94
N ASP A 18 6.23 -8.43 5.27
CA ASP A 18 7.38 -9.35 5.37
C ASP A 18 8.52 -8.62 6.14
N ARG A 19 9.80 -9.04 6.03
CA ARG A 19 10.95 -8.53 6.83
C ARG A 19 11.10 -7.01 6.96
N TYR A 20 10.44 -6.19 6.13
CA TYR A 20 10.37 -4.73 6.26
C TYR A 20 8.94 -4.21 6.00
N ALA A 21 8.60 -3.07 6.59
CA ALA A 21 7.31 -2.41 6.37
C ALA A 21 7.14 -1.98 4.91
N LEU A 22 5.91 -2.10 4.39
CA LEU A 22 5.55 -1.53 3.10
C LEU A 22 5.50 0.00 3.23
N LYS A 23 6.34 0.68 2.47
CA LYS A 23 6.44 2.13 2.45
C LYS A 23 6.28 2.61 1.02
N TRP A 24 5.39 3.57 0.81
CA TRP A 24 5.32 4.31 -0.43
C TRP A 24 6.23 5.54 -0.38
N VAL A 25 7.04 5.74 -1.40
CA VAL A 25 7.90 6.91 -1.58
C VAL A 25 7.62 7.51 -2.98
N PRO A 26 7.44 8.83 -3.11
CA PRO A 26 7.32 9.49 -4.41
C PRO A 26 8.55 9.24 -5.30
N CYS A 27 8.35 9.04 -6.61
CA CYS A 27 9.44 8.71 -7.55
C CYS A 27 10.56 9.77 -7.60
N ASP A 28 10.22 11.05 -7.42
CA ASP A 28 11.18 12.18 -7.37
C ASP A 28 12.05 12.18 -6.09
N LYS A 29 11.69 11.35 -5.10
CA LYS A 29 12.37 11.21 -3.81
C LYS A 29 12.93 9.80 -3.58
N ASP A 30 12.82 8.92 -4.58
CA ASP A 30 13.35 7.57 -4.51
C ASP A 30 14.84 7.56 -4.91
N MET A 31 15.73 7.53 -3.91
CA MET A 31 17.18 7.44 -4.11
C MET A 31 17.70 5.98 -4.24
N GLY A 32 16.80 5.01 -4.49
CA GLY A 32 17.16 3.60 -4.67
C GLY A 32 17.55 2.87 -3.36
N ILE A 33 18.44 1.88 -3.45
CA ILE A 33 18.84 0.95 -2.35
C ILE A 33 19.45 1.69 -1.13
N LEU A 34 19.80 2.97 -1.28
CA LEU A 34 20.30 3.84 -0.22
C LEU A 34 19.20 4.48 0.66
N ASN A 35 17.92 4.17 0.41
CA ASN A 35 16.78 4.62 1.23
C ASN A 35 16.71 3.99 2.65
N SER A 36 17.84 3.54 3.19
CA SER A 36 18.01 3.15 4.60
C SER A 36 17.97 4.36 5.55
N THR A 37 17.93 5.59 5.02
CA THR A 37 17.85 6.81 5.82
C THR A 37 16.46 6.96 6.45
N PRO A 38 16.35 7.07 7.79
CA PRO A 38 15.08 7.25 8.50
C PRO A 38 14.30 8.53 8.12
N LEU A 39 14.94 9.45 7.38
CA LEU A 39 14.42 10.79 7.10
C LEU A 39 13.55 10.93 5.84
N VAL A 40 13.51 9.94 4.94
CA VAL A 40 12.62 10.03 3.78
C VAL A 40 11.18 9.85 4.27
N LYS A 41 10.43 10.95 4.40
CA LYS A 41 9.01 10.97 4.78
C LYS A 41 8.16 10.38 3.64
N GLY A 42 8.06 9.06 3.62
CA GLY A 42 7.08 8.31 2.80
C GLY A 42 5.86 7.94 3.62
N VAL A 43 4.76 7.60 2.95
CA VAL A 43 3.56 7.08 3.61
C VAL A 43 3.84 5.63 4.01
N LYS A 44 3.95 5.37 5.33
CA LYS A 44 4.06 4.01 5.85
C LYS A 44 2.69 3.36 5.76
N LEU A 45 2.61 2.24 5.06
CA LEU A 45 1.38 1.47 4.93
C LEU A 45 1.26 0.43 6.06
N THR A 46 2.39 -0.04 6.60
CA THR A 46 2.42 -0.93 7.77
C THR A 46 3.43 -0.46 8.82
N SER A 47 3.30 -0.97 10.04
CA SER A 47 4.27 -0.81 11.12
C SER A 47 4.64 -2.17 11.74
N MET A 48 5.84 -2.24 12.34
CA MET A 48 6.34 -3.44 13.02
C MET A 48 5.61 -3.70 14.35
N MET A 49 5.07 -2.67 15.00
CA MET A 49 4.47 -2.75 16.33
C MET A 49 2.93 -2.79 16.30
N ASP A 50 2.34 -2.20 15.28
CA ASP A 50 0.90 -2.03 15.10
C ASP A 50 0.57 -2.05 13.61
N LYS A 51 -0.62 -2.52 13.22
CA LYS A 51 -1.08 -2.52 11.81
C LYS A 51 -0.11 -3.24 10.87
N VAL A 52 0.16 -4.51 11.18
CA VAL A 52 1.02 -5.42 10.39
C VAL A 52 0.39 -5.88 9.07
N ARG A 53 -0.86 -5.49 8.81
CA ARG A 53 -1.60 -5.77 7.57
C ARG A 53 -2.30 -4.51 7.07
N VAL A 54 -2.38 -4.40 5.74
CA VAL A 54 -3.12 -3.35 5.03
C VAL A 54 -4.37 -3.95 4.42
N LYS A 55 -5.54 -3.37 4.70
CA LYS A 55 -6.77 -3.70 3.98
C LYS A 55 -6.65 -3.18 2.55
N VAL A 56 -7.00 -4.03 1.58
CA VAL A 56 -6.92 -3.71 0.15
C VAL A 56 -8.20 -4.12 -0.56
N PHE A 57 -8.52 -3.41 -1.64
CA PHE A 57 -9.58 -3.77 -2.56
C PHE A 57 -8.96 -4.26 -3.87
N TYR A 58 -9.33 -5.45 -4.33
CA TYR A 58 -8.84 -6.04 -5.57
C TYR A 58 -9.96 -6.12 -6.62
N CYS A 59 -9.70 -5.56 -7.79
CA CYS A 59 -10.55 -5.73 -8.97
C CYS A 59 -9.93 -6.77 -9.89
N GLU A 60 -10.58 -7.93 -10.03
CA GLU A 60 -10.10 -9.04 -10.86
C GLU A 60 -10.03 -8.66 -12.34
N GLU A 61 -11.04 -7.95 -12.84
CA GLU A 61 -11.16 -7.54 -14.25
C GLU A 61 -10.03 -6.61 -14.69
N CYS A 62 -9.73 -5.62 -13.85
CA CYS A 62 -8.67 -4.66 -14.14
C CYS A 62 -7.30 -5.14 -13.66
N ARG A 63 -7.26 -6.20 -12.85
CA ARG A 63 -6.07 -6.68 -12.12
C ARG A 63 -5.38 -5.56 -11.34
N LYS A 64 -6.16 -4.78 -10.59
CA LYS A 64 -5.68 -3.62 -9.82
C LYS A 64 -5.99 -3.75 -8.34
N PHE A 65 -5.07 -3.27 -7.52
CA PHE A 65 -5.25 -3.08 -6.09
C PHE A 65 -5.51 -1.60 -5.79
N LEU A 66 -6.42 -1.34 -4.86
CA LEU A 66 -6.64 -0.03 -4.26
C LEU A 66 -6.43 -0.12 -2.76
N ILE A 67 -5.80 0.91 -2.23
CA ILE A 67 -5.50 1.07 -0.81
C ILE A 67 -5.93 2.49 -0.47
N ASP A 68 -6.89 2.61 0.44
CA ASP A 68 -7.29 3.90 0.97
C ASP A 68 -6.41 4.20 2.18
N GLN A 69 -5.73 5.35 2.14
CA GLN A 69 -4.81 5.75 3.21
C GLN A 69 -5.53 5.95 4.56
N ASP A 70 -6.80 6.38 4.52
CA ASP A 70 -7.59 6.70 5.70
C ASP A 70 -8.11 5.46 6.45
N ASP A 71 -8.04 4.28 5.81
CA ASP A 71 -8.50 2.98 6.34
C ASP A 71 -7.31 2.09 6.79
N LEU A 72 -6.13 2.73 7.00
CA LEU A 72 -4.91 2.15 7.57
C LEU A 72 -4.92 2.22 9.09
#